data_AF-A0A924IT43-F1
#
_entry.id   AF-A0A924IT43-F1
#
_cell.length_a   1.000
_cell.length_b   1.000
_cell.length_c   1.000
_cell.angle_alpha   90.00
_cell.angle_beta   90.00
_cell.angle_gamma   90.00
#
_symmetry.space_group_name_H-M   'P 1'
#
loop_
_entity.id
_entity.type
_entity.pdbx_description
1 polymer ?
#
loop_
_entity_poly.entity_id
_entity_poly.type
_entity_poly.pdbx_seq_one_letter_code
_entity_poly.pdbx_strand_id
1 'polypeptide(L)'
;MQVLSVQIGTAHRIKIGERSVLTAAAKQTVSGHVPVMPLGLLGDEQADLSVHGGLEKAVYAYPSEHYAFWQSERLQAGLGLIDDSLPCGALGENL
;
A
#
# COMPACT_ATOMS: atom_id res chain seq x y z
N MET A 1 20.54 5.72 -3.04
CA MET A 1 19.13 5.51 -2.63
C MET A 1 18.25 6.15 -3.69
N GLN A 2 17.30 5.40 -4.25
CA GLN A 2 16.37 5.89 -5.28
C GLN A 2 14.96 5.42 -4.93
N VAL A 3 13.96 6.29 -5.09
CA VAL A 3 12.54 5.89 -5.05
C VAL A 3 12.20 5.29 -6.42
N LEU A 4 11.75 4.04 -6.44
CA LEU A 4 11.45 3.33 -7.69
C LEU A 4 10.05 3.64 -8.21
N SER A 5 9.10 3.87 -7.30
CA SER A 5 7.70 4.05 -7.62
C SER A 5 7.00 4.85 -6.53
N VAL A 6 5.86 5.48 -6.84
CA VAL A 6 5.04 6.20 -5.86
C VAL A 6 3.62 5.68 -5.95
N GLN A 7 3.03 5.37 -4.79
CA GLN A 7 1.66 4.88 -4.69
C GLN A 7 0.81 5.74 -3.76
N ILE A 8 -0.44 5.95 -4.20
CA ILE A 8 -1.48 6.60 -3.39
C ILE A 8 -2.76 5.76 -3.46
N GLY A 9 -3.64 5.93 -2.48
CA GLY A 9 -4.94 5.27 -2.46
C GLY A 9 -5.93 5.99 -1.55
N THR A 10 -7.19 6.04 -1.98
CA THR A 10 -8.30 6.60 -1.20
C THR A 10 -8.99 5.50 -0.39
N ALA A 11 -9.48 5.87 0.79
CA ALA A 11 -10.20 4.97 1.66
C ALA A 11 -11.53 4.54 1.00
N HIS A 12 -11.74 3.23 0.90
CA HIS A 12 -12.96 2.64 0.37
C HIS A 12 -13.38 1.44 1.21
N ARG A 13 -14.67 1.10 1.15
CA ARG A 13 -15.22 -0.04 1.87
C ARG A 13 -15.03 -1.31 1.07
N ILE A 14 -14.37 -2.29 1.69
CA ILE A 14 -14.27 -3.66 1.18
C ILE A 14 -15.06 -4.62 2.07
N LYS A 15 -15.38 -5.80 1.54
CA LYS A 15 -16.05 -6.87 2.29
C LYS A 15 -15.01 -7.93 2.69
N ILE A 16 -14.85 -8.16 3.99
CA ILE A 16 -14.00 -9.22 4.55
C ILE A 16 -14.89 -10.16 5.35
N GLY A 17 -15.23 -11.31 4.77
CA GLY A 17 -16.28 -12.18 5.28
C GLY A 17 -17.62 -11.46 5.28
N GLU A 18 -18.29 -11.38 6.44
CA GLU A 18 -19.54 -10.64 6.60
C GLU A 18 -19.34 -9.16 6.96
N ARG A 19 -18.11 -8.76 7.31
CA ARG A 19 -17.81 -7.40 7.77
C ARG A 19 -17.52 -6.50 6.58
N SER A 20 -17.97 -5.25 6.67
CA SER A 20 -17.56 -4.21 5.73
C SER A 20 -16.57 -3.28 6.43
N VAL A 21 -15.35 -3.23 5.89
CA VAL A 21 -14.16 -2.59 6.47
C VAL A 21 -13.76 -1.42 5.59
N LEU A 22 -13.54 -0.24 6.20
CA LEU A 22 -12.95 0.91 5.51
C LEU A 22 -11.43 0.73 5.47
N THR A 23 -10.82 0.79 4.28
CA THR A 23 -9.37 0.63 4.11
C THR A 23 -8.85 1.50 2.96
N ALA A 24 -7.60 1.93 3.07
CA ALA A 24 -6.85 2.61 2.01
C ALA A 24 -5.54 1.85 1.66
N ALA A 25 -5.47 0.56 2.04
CA ALA A 25 -4.26 -0.25 1.89
C ALA A 25 -3.98 -0.67 0.44
N ALA A 26 -5.00 -0.79 -0.40
CA ALA A 26 -4.80 -1.06 -1.82
C ALA A 26 -4.43 0.24 -2.53
N LYS A 27 -3.12 0.53 -2.63
CA LYS A 27 -2.62 1.73 -3.29
C LYS A 27 -2.26 1.46 -4.75
N GLN A 28 -2.39 2.48 -5.59
CA GLN A 28 -2.13 2.42 -7.01
C GLN A 28 -0.92 3.28 -7.36
N THR A 29 -0.10 2.78 -8.30
CA THR A 29 1.05 3.54 -8.79
C THR A 29 0.58 4.77 -9.56
N VAL A 30 1.21 5.91 -9.26
CA VAL A 30 0.98 7.18 -9.96
C VAL A 30 2.23 7.62 -10.70
N SER A 31 2.03 8.38 -11.78
CA SER A 31 3.11 8.94 -12.58
C SER A 31 3.33 10.42 -12.26
N GLY A 32 4.57 10.88 -12.42
CA GLY A 32 4.94 12.27 -12.17
C GLY A 32 5.21 12.59 -10.70
N HIS A 33 5.36 13.88 -10.42
CA HIS A 33 5.67 14.37 -9.07
C HIS A 33 4.41 14.42 -8.21
N VAL A 34 4.50 13.85 -7.00
CA VAL A 34 3.44 13.93 -5.99
C VAL A 34 3.92 14.80 -4.83
N PRO A 35 3.20 15.89 -4.48
CA PRO A 35 3.54 16.70 -3.33
C PRO A 35 3.48 15.89 -2.02
N VAL A 36 4.49 16.08 -1.17
CA VAL A 36 4.49 15.58 0.20
C VAL A 36 3.87 16.65 1.11
N MET A 37 2.76 16.31 1.75
CA MET A 37 2.07 17.15 2.72
C MET A 37 2.39 16.68 4.15
N PRO A 38 2.11 17.48 5.19
CA PRO A 38 2.43 17.09 6.56
C PRO A 38 1.86 15.73 6.99
N LEU A 39 0.69 15.35 6.47
CA LEU A 39 -0.01 14.12 6.84
C LEU A 39 0.06 13.02 5.78
N GLY A 40 0.85 13.21 4.72
CA GLY A 40 1.08 12.20 3.68
C GLY A 40 1.16 12.77 2.27
N LEU A 41 1.14 11.88 1.28
CA LEU A 41 1.18 12.28 -0.12
C LEU A 41 -0.15 12.89 -0.55
N LEU A 42 -0.11 13.90 -1.43
CA LEU A 42 -1.33 14.48 -1.98
C LEU A 42 -2.14 13.41 -2.73
N GLY A 43 -3.40 13.22 -2.33
CA GLY A 43 -4.30 12.22 -2.89
C GLY A 43 -4.20 10.83 -2.25
N ASP A 44 -3.31 10.64 -1.27
CA ASP A 44 -3.29 9.44 -0.43
C ASP A 44 -4.12 9.64 0.84
N GLU A 45 -4.82 8.59 1.26
CA GLU A 45 -5.62 8.57 2.48
C GLU A 45 -5.22 7.43 3.41
N GLN A 46 -5.62 7.59 4.67
CA GLN A 46 -5.45 6.62 5.74
C GLN A 46 -6.80 6.43 6.41
N ALA A 47 -7.25 5.18 6.54
CA ALA A 47 -8.64 4.89 6.89
C ALA A 47 -8.99 5.13 8.37
N ASP A 48 -8.04 4.95 9.29
CA ASP A 48 -8.25 5.14 10.73
C ASP A 48 -7.08 5.90 11.35
N LEU A 49 -7.27 7.21 11.56
CA LEU A 49 -6.28 8.12 12.10
C LEU A 49 -6.08 7.99 13.62
N SER A 50 -6.86 7.16 14.32
CA SER A 50 -6.66 6.93 15.76
C SER A 50 -5.41 6.08 16.03
N VAL A 51 -5.05 5.21 15.07
CA VAL A 51 -3.92 4.29 15.18
C VAL A 51 -2.98 4.32 13.97
N HIS A 52 -3.47 4.71 12.79
CA HIS A 52 -2.66 4.94 11.60
C HIS A 52 -2.40 6.44 11.39
N GLY A 53 -1.43 6.76 10.54
CA GLY A 53 -1.18 8.15 10.19
C GLY A 53 -0.53 9.06 11.21
N GLY A 54 -0.67 10.36 10.94
CA GLY A 54 0.00 11.43 11.66
C GLY A 54 1.39 11.72 11.11
N LEU A 55 2.05 12.76 11.65
CA LEU A 55 3.36 13.24 11.18
C LEU A 55 4.42 12.12 11.12
N GLU A 56 4.44 11.27 12.15
CA GLU A 56 5.39 10.14 12.26
C GLU A 56 5.08 8.97 11.33
N LYS A 57 3.89 8.95 10.70
CA LYS A 57 3.44 7.88 9.78
C LYS A 57 2.84 8.48 8.50
N ALA A 58 3.40 9.62 8.05
CA ALA A 58 2.90 10.36 6.90
C ALA A 58 3.15 9.59 5.59
N VAL A 59 4.32 8.96 5.45
CA VAL A 59 4.72 8.22 4.26
C VAL A 59 5.25 6.86 4.67
N TYR A 60 4.71 5.79 4.10
CA TYR A 60 5.19 4.43 4.31
C TYR A 60 6.10 4.00 3.16
N ALA A 61 7.36 3.64 3.44
CA ALA A 61 8.29 3.11 2.44
C ALA A 61 8.52 1.61 2.66
N TYR A 62 8.59 0.84 1.58
CA TYR A 62 8.86 -0.60 1.63
C TYR A 62 9.99 -1.01 0.68
N PRO A 63 11.01 -1.76 1.15
CA PRO A 63 12.10 -2.20 0.29
C PRO A 63 11.61 -3.11 -0.84
N SER A 64 11.86 -2.69 -2.08
CA SER A 64 11.46 -3.43 -3.29
C SER A 64 12.04 -4.86 -3.31
N GLU A 65 13.19 -5.07 -2.69
CA GLU A 65 13.90 -6.34 -2.59
C GLU A 65 13.09 -7.42 -1.86
N HIS A 66 12.13 -7.02 -1.02
CA HIS A 66 11.27 -7.97 -0.28
C HIS A 66 10.13 -8.54 -1.12
N TYR A 67 9.80 -7.95 -2.27
CA TYR A 67 8.77 -8.49 -3.17
C TYR A 67 9.12 -9.89 -3.68
N ALA A 68 10.39 -10.14 -4.01
CA ALA A 68 10.84 -11.45 -4.49
C ALA A 68 10.63 -12.54 -3.42
N PHE A 69 10.89 -12.21 -2.15
CA PHE A 69 10.63 -13.10 -1.02
C PHE A 69 9.14 -13.43 -0.92
N TRP A 70 8.25 -12.43 -0.89
CA TRP A 70 6.81 -12.66 -0.75
C TRP A 70 6.18 -13.40 -1.94
N GLN A 71 6.67 -13.16 -3.16
CA GLN A 71 6.24 -13.93 -4.33
C GLN A 71 6.60 -15.42 -4.17
N SER A 72 7.81 -15.72 -3.70
CA SER A 72 8.25 -17.09 -3.41
C SER A 72 7.40 -17.75 -2.32
N GLU A 73 7.22 -17.07 -1.18
CA GLU A 73 6.45 -17.62 -0.05
C GLU A 73 4.99 -17.89 -0.44
N ARG A 74 4.35 -16.99 -1.20
CA ARG A 74 2.99 -17.19 -1.70
C ARG A 74 2.89 -18.41 -2.63
N LEU A 75 3.87 -18.61 -3.51
CA LEU A 75 3.91 -19.77 -4.39
C LEU A 75 4.03 -21.08 -3.59
N GLN A 76 4.93 -21.12 -2.60
CA GLN A 76 5.11 -22.29 -1.73
C GLN A 76 3.88 -22.58 -0.87
N ALA A 77 3.15 -21.55 -0.46
CA ALA A 77 1.88 -21.67 0.25
C ALA A 77 0.69 -22.09 -0.65
N GLY A 78 0.90 -22.29 -1.96
CA GLY A 78 -0.16 -22.62 -2.91
C GLY A 78 -1.09 -21.45 -3.24
N LEU A 79 -0.69 -20.21 -2.92
CA LEU A 79 -1.45 -18.98 -3.15
C LEU A 79 -1.05 -18.24 -4.44
N GLY A 80 -0.24 -18.88 -5.29
CA GLY A 80 0.24 -18.27 -6.54
C GLY A 80 -0.83 -17.99 -7.60
N LEU A 81 -2.04 -18.54 -7.42
CA LEU A 81 -3.21 -18.34 -8.31
C LEU A 81 -4.27 -17.38 -7.73
N ILE A 82 -4.02 -16.80 -6.55
CA ILE A 82 -4.90 -15.85 -5.88
C ILE A 82 -4.16 -14.52 -5.84
N ASP A 83 -4.67 -13.50 -6.54
CA ASP A 83 -3.99 -12.21 -6.71
C ASP A 83 -2.57 -12.38 -7.30
N ASP A 84 -2.48 -13.02 -8.46
CA ASP A 84 -1.25 -13.53 -9.11
C ASP A 84 -0.08 -12.53 -9.15
N SER A 85 -0.37 -11.23 -9.19
CA SER A 85 0.64 -10.18 -9.09
C SER A 85 0.71 -9.57 -7.69
N LEU A 86 1.93 -9.38 -7.19
CA LEU A 86 2.22 -8.51 -6.04
C LEU A 86 2.87 -7.22 -6.57
N PRO A 87 2.09 -6.24 -7.09
CA PRO A 87 2.62 -4.98 -7.63
C PRO A 87 3.00 -4.02 -6.50
N CYS A 88 3.79 -2.99 -6.82
CA CYS A 88 4.06 -1.86 -5.91
C CYS A 88 2.74 -1.27 -5.38
N GLY A 89 2.66 -1.07 -4.07
CA GLY A 89 1.48 -0.65 -3.32
C GLY A 89 0.66 -1.79 -2.72
N ALA A 90 0.96 -3.05 -3.06
CA ALA A 90 0.23 -4.20 -2.56
C ALA A 90 0.43 -4.44 -1.05
N LEU A 91 1.50 -3.90 -0.47
CA LEU A 91 1.75 -3.94 0.97
C LEU A 91 1.24 -2.67 1.68
N GLY A 92 0.57 -1.78 0.93
CA GLY A 92 0.05 -0.51 1.42
C GLY A 92 1.07 0.61 1.49
N GLU A 93 2.27 0.40 0.94
CA GLU A 93 3.33 1.38 0.90
C GLU A 93 3.06 2.50 -0.11
N ASN A 94 3.65 3.65 0.16
CA ASN A 94 3.69 4.80 -0.73
C ASN A 94 4.94 4.84 -1.62
N LEU A 95 6.05 4.22 -1.19
CA LEU A 95 7.38 4.29 -1.82
C LEU A 95 8.07 2.92 -1.89
#